data_AF-A0A0V0V5S9-F1
#
_entry.id   AF-A0A0V0V5S9-F1
#
_cell.length_a   1.000
_cell.length_b   1.000
_cell.length_c   1.000
_cell.angle_alpha   90.00
_cell.angle_beta   90.00
_cell.angle_gamma   90.00
#
_symmetry.space_group_name_H-M   'P 1'
#
loop_
_entity.id
_entity.type
_entity.pdbx_description
1 polymer ?
#
loop_
_entity_poly.entity_id
_entity_poly.type
_entity_poly.pdbx_seq_one_letter_code
_entity_poly.pdbx_strand_id
1 'polypeptide(L)'
;MQLLSINFSVFEKIDGNNVTVSAEILKSDESNFTRQFPSHQDGCSLCRLGLELSFMDVLILRQFMRNDGTVLPQQLTKLCTKQQRIVERLVMQAHLSGLFPTLKPRDYDFKTESEGYKAFNRYWRHHADLYSRKLTVIPGSFYYIKR
;
A
#
# COMPACT_ATOMS: atom_id res chain seq x y z
N MET A 1 19.01 4.11 13.99
CA MET A 1 19.16 2.65 13.80
C MET A 1 18.21 2.22 12.70
N GLN A 2 18.71 2.13 11.46
CA GLN A 2 17.92 1.76 10.29
C GLN A 2 17.84 0.24 10.20
N LEU A 3 16.63 -0.31 10.27
CA LEU A 3 16.40 -1.66 9.78
C LEU A 3 16.42 -1.56 8.26
N LEU A 4 17.56 -1.91 7.66
CA LEU A 4 17.60 -2.31 6.26
C LEU A 4 16.53 -3.40 6.12
N SER A 5 15.61 -3.24 5.19
CA SER A 5 14.65 -4.27 4.82
C SER A 5 15.44 -5.52 4.42
N ILE A 6 15.59 -6.48 5.33
CA ILE A 6 16.29 -7.74 5.07
C ILE A 6 15.35 -8.54 4.16
N ASN A 7 15.60 -8.46 2.86
CA ASN A 7 14.94 -9.34 1.90
C ASN A 7 15.63 -10.70 1.99
N PHE A 8 14.87 -11.74 2.30
CA PHE A 8 15.36 -13.11 2.31
C PHE A 8 14.54 -13.94 1.31
N SER A 9 15.23 -14.74 0.50
CA SER A 9 14.59 -15.73 -0.36
C SER A 9 14.73 -17.10 0.29
N VAL A 10 13.60 -17.78 0.46
CA VAL A 10 13.54 -19.15 0.98
C VAL A 10 13.49 -20.11 -0.21
N PHE A 11 14.34 -21.12 -0.19
CA PHE A 11 14.39 -22.19 -1.17
C PHE A 11 14.10 -23.52 -0.49
N GLU A 12 13.25 -24.33 -1.13
CA GLU A 12 13.03 -25.72 -0.73
C GLU A 12 13.71 -26.65 -1.73
N LYS A 13 14.40 -27.68 -1.22
CA LYS A 13 14.93 -28.79 -2.00
C LYS A 13 14.42 -30.09 -1.41
N ILE A 14 13.83 -30.93 -2.23
CA ILE A 14 13.26 -32.22 -1.82
C ILE A 14 14.15 -33.31 -2.42
N ASP A 15 14.93 -33.96 -1.55
CA ASP A 15 15.79 -35.08 -1.91
C ASP A 15 15.16 -36.37 -1.34
N GLY A 16 14.28 -36.98 -2.13
CA GLY A 16 13.54 -38.19 -1.74
C GLY A 16 12.57 -37.91 -0.58
N ASN A 17 12.90 -38.42 0.62
CA ASN A 17 12.09 -38.24 1.83
C ASN A 17 12.56 -37.05 2.71
N ASN A 18 13.65 -36.38 2.33
CA ASN A 18 14.22 -35.27 3.09
C ASN A 18 13.91 -33.94 2.41
N VAL A 19 13.39 -32.97 3.17
CA VAL A 19 13.17 -31.60 2.72
C VAL A 19 14.22 -30.71 3.36
N THR A 20 15.12 -30.15 2.55
CA THR A 20 16.10 -29.16 2.99
C THR A 20 15.59 -27.77 2.65
N VAL A 21 15.38 -26.94 3.66
CA VAL A 21 14.96 -25.54 3.50
C VAL A 21 16.18 -24.65 3.74
N SER A 22 16.60 -23.88 2.72
CA SER A 22 17.68 -22.91 2.82
C SER A 22 17.17 -21.49 2.64
N ALA A 23 17.83 -20.51 3.27
CA ALA A 23 17.49 -19.10 3.13
C ALA A 23 18.74 -18.31 2.76
N GLU A 24 18.62 -17.45 1.75
CA GLU A 24 19.66 -16.53 1.33
C GLU A 24 19.24 -15.09 1.62
N ILE A 25 20.15 -14.32 2.24
CA ILE A 25 19.93 -12.92 2.54
C ILE A 25 20.35 -12.10 1.32
N LEU A 26 19.38 -11.53 0.62
CA LEU A 26 19.63 -10.62 -0.49
C LEU A 26 19.95 -9.25 0.08
N LYS A 27 21.18 -8.77 -0.17
CA LYS A 27 21.54 -7.38 0.12
C LYS A 27 20.76 -6.48 -0.84
N SER A 28 20.08 -5.46 -0.30
CA SER A 28 19.43 -4.45 -1.14
C SER A 28 20.47 -3.49 -1.71
N ASP A 29 20.40 -3.22 -3.02
CA ASP A 29 21.27 -2.26 -3.70
C ASP A 29 20.95 -0.79 -3.32
N GLU A 30 19.85 -0.56 -2.59
CA GLU A 30 19.29 0.78 -2.31
C GLU A 30 20.05 1.60 -1.25
N SER A 31 21.21 1.13 -0.79
CA SER A 31 22.00 1.84 0.22
C SER A 31 22.51 3.23 -0.23
N ASN A 32 22.56 3.49 -1.54
CA ASN A 32 23.20 4.69 -2.10
C ASN A 32 22.28 5.93 -2.25
N PHE A 33 20.96 5.80 -2.16
CA PHE A 33 20.01 6.91 -2.41
C PHE A 33 19.32 7.45 -1.15
N THR A 34 19.93 7.29 0.02
CA THR A 34 19.34 7.85 1.25
C THR A 34 19.55 9.36 1.29
N ARG A 35 18.49 10.13 1.07
CA ARG A 35 18.51 11.58 1.32
C ARG A 35 18.72 11.81 2.82
N GLN A 36 19.79 12.50 3.18
CA GLN A 36 19.99 12.94 4.55
C GLN A 36 18.95 14.01 4.87
N PHE A 37 18.04 13.71 5.80
CA PHE A 37 17.08 14.69 6.29
C PHE A 37 17.76 15.58 7.33
N PRO A 38 17.49 16.90 7.34
CA PRO A 38 17.95 17.77 8.42
C PRO A 38 17.44 17.23 9.76
N SER A 39 18.33 17.19 10.74
CA SER A 39 18.20 16.49 12.03
C SER A 39 17.05 16.95 12.94
N HIS A 40 16.31 17.99 12.57
CA HIS A 40 15.43 18.73 13.48
C HIS A 40 13.92 18.61 13.17
N GLN A 41 13.51 17.68 12.32
CA GLN A 41 12.08 17.44 12.09
C GLN A 41 11.63 16.15 12.79
N ASP A 42 11.04 16.32 13.97
CA ASP A 42 10.39 15.24 14.71
C ASP A 42 9.18 14.74 13.91
N GLY A 43 9.20 13.47 13.49
CA GLY A 43 8.13 12.90 12.68
C GLY A 43 8.50 11.62 11.95
N CYS A 44 7.48 10.99 11.37
CA CYS A 44 7.64 9.85 10.47
C CYS A 44 8.26 10.28 9.12
N SER A 45 8.79 9.34 8.33
CA SER A 45 9.42 9.65 7.02
C SER A 45 8.52 10.49 6.10
N LEU A 46 7.24 10.13 5.99
CA LEU A 46 6.26 10.91 5.20
C LEU A 46 5.88 12.24 5.84
N CYS A 47 5.80 12.28 7.17
CA CYS A 47 5.47 13.48 7.93
C CYS A 47 6.52 14.58 7.71
N ARG A 48 7.80 14.20 7.68
CA ARG A 48 8.93 15.10 7.41
C ARG A 48 8.94 15.64 5.99
N LEU A 49 8.45 14.86 5.03
CA LEU A 49 8.37 15.28 3.64
C LEU A 49 7.25 16.30 3.40
N GLY A 50 6.23 16.34 4.27
CA GLY A 50 5.10 17.29 4.15
C GLY A 50 4.29 17.12 2.86
N LEU A 51 4.36 15.95 2.22
CA LEU A 51 3.70 15.67 0.95
C LEU A 51 2.23 15.31 1.14
N GLU A 52 1.37 15.85 0.28
CA GLU A 52 0.00 15.37 0.12
C GLU A 52 -0.02 14.22 -0.89
N LEU A 53 -0.25 13.00 -0.39
CA LEU A 53 -0.24 11.80 -1.22
C LEU A 53 -1.62 11.54 -1.83
N SER A 54 -1.60 11.15 -3.11
CA SER A 54 -2.73 10.66 -3.87
C SER A 54 -2.57 9.17 -4.20
N PHE A 55 -3.64 8.54 -4.68
CA PHE A 55 -3.57 7.13 -5.12
C PHE A 55 -2.77 6.96 -6.42
N MET A 56 -2.53 8.06 -7.14
CA MET A 56 -1.75 8.10 -8.38
C MET A 56 -0.24 8.11 -8.13
N ASP A 57 0.22 8.32 -6.89
CA ASP A 57 1.64 8.38 -6.52
C ASP A 57 2.24 6.96 -6.37
N VAL A 58 2.12 6.16 -7.43
CA VAL A 58 2.46 4.74 -7.52
C VAL A 58 3.89 4.46 -7.05
N LEU A 59 4.83 5.35 -7.36
CA LEU A 59 6.25 5.20 -7.01
C LEU A 59 6.50 5.28 -5.51
N ILE A 60 5.80 6.17 -4.80
CA ILE A 60 5.91 6.32 -3.35
C ILE A 60 5.18 5.17 -2.67
N LEU A 61 3.96 4.86 -3.14
CA LEU A 61 3.15 3.77 -2.59
C LEU A 61 3.86 2.42 -2.68
N ARG A 62 4.57 2.15 -3.78
CA ARG A 62 5.33 0.90 -3.99
C ARG A 62 6.40 0.65 -2.93
N GLN A 63 6.99 1.71 -2.37
CA GLN A 63 8.01 1.58 -1.31
C GLN A 63 7.44 0.99 -0.01
N PHE A 64 6.12 1.11 0.21
CA PHE A 64 5.45 0.60 1.41
C PHE A 64 4.71 -0.73 1.18
N MET A 65 4.93 -1.38 0.03
CA MET A 65 4.26 -2.62 -0.35
C MET A 65 5.24 -3.78 -0.49
N ARG A 66 4.72 -5.01 -0.34
CA ARG A 66 5.40 -6.24 -0.75
C ARG A 66 5.23 -6.48 -2.25
N ASN A 67 5.98 -7.47 -2.76
CA ASN A 67 5.84 -7.93 -4.15
C ASN A 67 4.42 -8.46 -4.46
N ASP A 68 3.69 -8.94 -3.45
CA ASP A 68 2.31 -9.43 -3.61
C ASP A 68 1.26 -8.29 -3.66
N GLY A 69 1.69 -7.02 -3.49
CA GLY A 69 0.78 -5.86 -3.44
C GLY A 69 0.14 -5.59 -2.08
N THR A 70 0.50 -6.37 -1.04
CA THR A 70 0.07 -6.12 0.34
C THR A 70 0.92 -5.03 1.00
N VAL A 71 0.30 -4.19 1.84
CA VAL A 71 1.00 -3.12 2.56
C VAL A 71 1.86 -3.72 3.68
N LEU A 72 3.06 -3.16 3.85
CA LEU A 72 3.96 -3.54 4.93
C LEU A 72 3.38 -3.13 6.30
N PRO A 73 3.56 -3.95 7.34
CA PRO A 73 3.09 -3.62 8.68
C PRO A 73 3.81 -2.38 9.23
N GLN A 74 3.11 -1.62 10.07
CA GLN A 74 3.60 -0.37 10.64
C GLN A 74 4.96 -0.51 11.36
N GLN A 75 5.21 -1.67 11.98
CA GLN A 75 6.46 -1.96 12.66
C GLN A 75 7.68 -1.93 11.75
N LEU A 76 7.50 -2.25 10.45
CA LEU A 76 8.54 -2.22 9.42
C LEU A 76 8.59 -0.87 8.72
N THR A 77 7.44 -0.30 8.35
CA THR A 77 7.38 1.01 7.66
C THR A 77 7.82 2.18 8.54
N LYS A 78 7.71 2.04 9.87
CA LYS A 78 7.98 3.09 10.87
C LYS A 78 7.19 4.39 10.63
N LEU A 79 6.04 4.29 9.97
CA LEU A 79 5.11 5.40 9.82
C LEU A 79 4.34 5.64 11.11
N CYS A 80 3.87 6.88 11.31
CA CYS A 80 2.89 7.15 12.36
C CYS A 80 1.55 6.48 12.00
N THR A 81 0.71 6.23 13.00
CA THR A 81 -0.58 5.51 12.81
C THR A 81 -1.49 6.22 11.80
N LYS A 82 -1.47 7.56 11.79
CA LYS A 82 -2.22 8.38 10.83
C LYS A 82 -1.74 8.14 9.39
N GLN A 83 -0.44 8.25 9.15
CA GLN A 83 0.12 8.08 7.81
C GLN A 83 0.03 6.64 7.31
N GLN A 84 0.22 5.66 8.20
CA GLN A 84 0.01 4.25 7.88
C GLN A 84 -1.41 4.00 7.34
N ARG A 85 -2.45 4.51 8.03
CA ARG A 85 -3.85 4.41 7.56
C ARG A 85 -4.08 5.12 6.24
N ILE A 86 -3.45 6.26 6.02
CA ILE A 86 -3.57 7.00 4.74
C ILE A 86 -2.98 6.15 3.62
N VAL A 87 -1.76 5.64 3.78
CA VAL A 87 -1.08 4.76 2.82
C VAL A 87 -1.92 3.52 2.51
N GLU A 88 -2.45 2.84 3.53
CA GLU A 88 -3.30 1.66 3.35
C GLU A 88 -4.52 1.96 2.47
N ARG A 89 -5.17 3.10 2.69
CA ARG A 89 -6.32 3.52 1.88
C ARG A 89 -5.93 3.89 0.46
N LEU A 90 -4.83 4.62 0.28
CA LEU A 90 -4.33 5.01 -1.04
C LEU A 90 -3.90 3.80 -1.86
N VAL A 91 -3.24 2.81 -1.24
CA VAL A 91 -2.87 1.55 -1.89
C VAL A 91 -4.12 0.79 -2.34
N MET A 92 -5.12 0.68 -1.47
CA MET A 92 -6.39 0.06 -1.83
C MET A 92 -7.08 0.81 -2.98
N GLN A 93 -7.13 2.14 -2.92
CA GLN A 93 -7.66 2.97 -4.02
C GLN A 93 -6.91 2.71 -5.34
N ALA A 94 -5.59 2.65 -5.30
CA ALA A 94 -4.74 2.39 -6.46
C ALA A 94 -4.97 1.00 -7.06
N HIS A 95 -5.14 -0.03 -6.23
CA HIS A 95 -5.53 -1.38 -6.66
C HIS A 95 -6.90 -1.37 -7.35
N LEU A 96 -7.91 -0.72 -6.73
CA LEU A 96 -9.26 -0.63 -7.28
C LEU A 96 -9.31 0.20 -8.59
N SER A 97 -8.37 1.11 -8.77
CA SER A 97 -8.17 1.91 -9.99
C SER A 97 -7.30 1.21 -11.04
N GLY A 98 -6.77 0.00 -10.75
CA GLY A 98 -5.98 -0.78 -11.70
C GLY A 98 -4.53 -0.32 -11.91
N LEU A 99 -3.97 0.49 -11.00
CA LEU A 99 -2.61 1.03 -11.14
C LEU A 99 -1.50 0.01 -10.84
N PHE A 100 -1.83 -1.12 -10.23
CA PHE A 100 -0.90 -2.19 -9.88
C PHE A 100 -1.26 -3.53 -10.55
N PRO A 101 -1.10 -3.67 -11.88
CA PRO A 101 -1.49 -4.89 -12.59
C PRO A 101 -0.63 -6.11 -12.22
N THR A 102 0.63 -5.91 -11.87
CA THR A 102 1.63 -6.95 -11.56
C THR A 102 1.64 -7.37 -10.08
N LEU A 103 1.29 -6.46 -9.17
CA LEU A 103 1.39 -6.70 -7.73
C LEU A 103 0.09 -7.27 -7.19
N LYS A 104 -0.08 -8.59 -7.34
CA LYS A 104 -1.27 -9.31 -6.91
C LYS A 104 -0.90 -10.54 -6.08
N PRO A 105 -1.74 -10.95 -5.13
CA PRO A 105 -1.57 -12.23 -4.45
C PRO A 105 -1.58 -13.39 -5.45
N ARG A 106 -0.95 -14.52 -5.07
CA ARG A 106 -0.91 -15.73 -5.91
C ARG A 106 -2.30 -16.29 -6.22
N ASP A 107 -3.23 -16.16 -5.27
CA ASP A 107 -4.60 -16.67 -5.39
C ASP A 107 -5.56 -15.68 -6.07
N TYR A 108 -5.03 -14.63 -6.73
CA TYR A 108 -5.85 -13.62 -7.38
C TYR A 108 -6.39 -14.13 -8.72
N ASP A 109 -7.71 -14.35 -8.80
CA ASP A 109 -8.38 -14.62 -10.08
C ASP A 109 -8.83 -13.32 -10.76
N PHE A 110 -8.21 -13.01 -11.90
CA PHE A 110 -8.53 -11.83 -12.69
C PHE A 110 -9.97 -11.82 -13.19
N LYS A 111 -10.52 -12.99 -13.53
CA LYS A 111 -11.87 -13.05 -14.11
C LYS A 111 -12.90 -12.64 -13.06
N THR A 112 -12.87 -13.30 -11.90
CA THR A 112 -13.77 -13.00 -10.78
C THR A 112 -13.64 -11.54 -10.29
N GLU A 113 -12.41 -11.00 -10.26
CA GLU A 113 -12.18 -9.63 -9.76
C GLU A 113 -12.47 -8.52 -10.78
N SER A 114 -12.61 -8.87 -12.06
CA SER A 114 -12.96 -7.93 -13.13
C SER A 114 -14.44 -7.97 -13.53
N GLU A 115 -15.26 -8.81 -12.90
CA GLU A 115 -16.68 -8.95 -13.25
C GLU A 115 -17.58 -7.85 -12.64
N GLY A 116 -18.67 -7.54 -13.35
CA GLY A 116 -19.72 -6.61 -12.91
C GLY A 116 -19.23 -5.17 -12.76
N TYR A 117 -19.61 -4.52 -11.65
CA TYR A 117 -19.29 -3.11 -11.42
C TYR A 117 -17.78 -2.85 -11.20
N LYS A 118 -16.98 -3.89 -10.94
CA LYS A 118 -15.53 -3.78 -10.73
C LYS A 118 -14.76 -3.51 -12.01
N ALA A 119 -15.35 -3.82 -13.18
CA ALA A 119 -14.78 -3.57 -14.50
C ALA A 119 -14.63 -2.07 -14.84
N PHE A 120 -15.43 -1.22 -14.19
CA PHE A 120 -15.45 0.21 -14.51
C PHE A 120 -14.27 0.95 -13.86
N ASN A 121 -13.72 1.91 -14.61
CA ASN A 121 -12.64 2.77 -14.12
C ASN A 121 -13.10 3.56 -12.89
N ARG A 122 -12.33 3.46 -11.80
CA ARG A 122 -12.59 4.16 -10.53
C ARG A 122 -11.53 5.23 -10.30
N TYR A 123 -11.99 6.41 -9.88
CA TYR A 123 -11.14 7.55 -9.55
C TYR A 123 -11.52 8.11 -8.18
N TRP A 124 -10.52 8.62 -7.46
CA TRP A 124 -10.66 9.12 -6.10
C TRP A 124 -10.10 10.53 -6.01
N ARG A 125 -10.75 11.41 -5.25
CA ARG A 125 -10.26 12.77 -4.99
C ARG A 125 -9.50 12.84 -3.67
N HIS A 126 -9.92 12.04 -2.68
CA HIS A 126 -9.35 12.04 -1.35
C HIS A 126 -9.17 10.61 -0.81
N HIS A 127 -8.16 10.42 0.04
CA HIS A 127 -7.83 9.11 0.63
C HIS A 127 -8.97 8.50 1.47
N ALA A 128 -9.93 9.31 1.91
CA ALA A 128 -11.10 8.88 2.68
C ALA A 128 -12.34 8.60 1.83
N ASP A 129 -12.30 8.84 0.52
CA ASP A 129 -13.48 8.78 -0.35
C ASP A 129 -14.17 7.42 -0.36
N LEU A 130 -13.39 6.34 -0.18
CA LEU A 130 -13.94 4.98 -0.12
C LEU A 130 -14.94 4.80 1.04
N TYR A 131 -14.73 5.50 2.15
CA TYR A 131 -15.60 5.43 3.34
C TYR A 131 -16.55 6.62 3.45
N SER A 132 -16.41 7.60 2.58
CA SER A 132 -17.28 8.78 2.59
C SER A 132 -18.67 8.38 2.10
N ARG A 133 -19.70 8.67 2.90
CA ARG A 133 -21.09 8.56 2.42
C ARG A 133 -21.35 9.75 1.50
N LYS A 134 -21.45 9.50 0.19
CA LYS A 134 -21.94 10.51 -0.75
C LYS A 134 -23.45 10.64 -0.55
N LEU A 135 -23.88 11.77 0.00
CA LEU A 135 -25.29 12.11 0.04
C LEU A 135 -25.74 12.44 -1.38
N THR A 136 -26.61 11.60 -1.94
CA THR A 136 -27.33 11.94 -3.17
C THR A 136 -28.38 12.99 -2.82
N VAL A 137 -28.03 14.27 -2.95
CA VAL A 137 -28.97 15.36 -2.75
C VAL A 137 -29.89 15.39 -3.97
N ILE A 138 -31.14 14.97 -3.79
CA ILE A 138 -32.18 15.15 -4.79
C ILE A 138 -32.71 16.57 -4.57
N PRO A 139 -32.57 17.49 -5.55
CA PRO A 139 -33.09 18.84 -5.39
C PRO A 139 -34.60 18.78 -5.14
N GLY A 140 -35.03 19.28 -3.98
CA GLY A 140 -36.44 19.28 -3.55
C GLY A 140 -36.80 18.31 -2.41
N SER A 141 -35.90 17.45 -1.92
CA SER A 141 -36.15 16.64 -0.72
C SER A 141 -35.60 17.31 0.54
N PHE A 142 -36.49 17.64 1.49
CA PHE A 142 -36.10 18.07 2.83
C PHE A 142 -35.69 16.86 3.67
N TYR A 143 -34.49 16.88 4.25
CA TYR A 143 -34.10 15.93 5.30
C TYR A 143 -33.82 16.69 6.59
N TYR A 144 -34.49 16.29 7.68
CA TYR A 144 -34.06 16.67 9.03
C TYR A 144 -33.19 15.53 9.59
N ILE A 145 -32.00 15.86 10.06
CA ILE A 145 -31.18 14.92 10.84
C ILE A 145 -31.65 15.05 12.28
N LYS A 146 -32.46 14.08 12.75
CA LYS A 146 -32.77 13.98 14.18
C LYS A 146 -31.49 13.57 14.91
N ARG A 147 -31.09 14.37 15.89
CA ARG A 147 -30.03 14.00 16.84
C ARG A 147 -30.51 12.90 17.77
#